data_AF-A0A256WFN6-F1
#
_entry.id   AF-A0A256WFN6-F1
#
_cell.length_a   1.000
_cell.length_b   1.000
_cell.length_c   1.000
_cell.angle_alpha   90.00
_cell.angle_beta   90.00
_cell.angle_gamma   90.00
#
_symmetry.space_group_name_H-M   'P 1'
#
loop_
_entity.id
_entity.type
_entity.pdbx_description
1 polymer ?
#
loop_
_entity_poly.entity_id
_entity_poly.type
_entity_poly.pdbx_seq_one_letter_code
_entity_poly.pdbx_strand_id
1 'polypeptide(L)'
;HKISFGYISKSQSSNQEALQALAYDICVIEQQACSSPQCLYLETNDKKELEEFASNFAKVLAQVSATFKQKPPSIVEAAEISNITLVQKTAQALGESLVIEAPDHTWRVLVDYQSGLRPSPLFRSIWIKPLALSEIVSVLEPLRTYLQTAALACSKSELPHFSASLFSAGVTRIMPPGKMLDGYAGQPHDGVYALQRYARRTSLISSELTQGISDFMEFQPQELPTHLAQEKINTKDDFLNQKIADEDAELFFKSGGTTGQPKKAVYTYEDYHIQMKAGAEALFAAGLNPKTDRCANLFYSGNMYGGFISFWSILEYLQAKQFPITAINDFDELCHHIISNKIDTLLGMPFYLSQFFEHSHEKLAEYGGLKKVFYGGEHWDKKQWGKYAQSFGIQMVKSAIYGSNDAGPLAYACSHTQGSIHHVLTQTQYLEILKLHSDEAVEGDEVGRLIFSSKYRKGQQLNRYEIGDLGRWVEGDCACGRKAPRFELLGRFGDIFKMGPLFNYNEFLKILQDSFNYTGALQLVLDDQISGPQSITLCIENSCPHSEAEIISSLLLSIPIIKDLNEKELLIALKVAFIDKEDFKKVKTTAKLIPIIDRRDNK
;
A
#
# COMPACT_ATOMS: atom_id res chain seq x y z
N HIS A 1 35.68 -32.70 11.86
CA HIS A 1 34.88 -32.28 13.03
C HIS A 1 35.55 -31.11 13.71
N LYS A 2 34.76 -30.20 14.31
CA LYS A 2 35.30 -29.11 15.13
C LYS A 2 35.85 -29.64 16.46
N ILE A 3 36.88 -29.00 17.00
CA ILE A 3 37.60 -29.40 18.23
C ILE A 3 37.52 -28.25 19.23
N SER A 4 37.21 -28.61 20.47
CA SER A 4 37.19 -27.69 21.61
C SER A 4 38.21 -28.12 22.65
N PHE A 5 38.73 -27.19 23.43
CA PHE A 5 39.78 -27.43 24.42
C PHE A 5 39.61 -26.51 25.64
N GLY A 6 40.28 -26.83 26.74
CA GLY A 6 40.45 -25.92 27.87
C GLY A 6 41.83 -25.28 27.84
N TYR A 7 41.95 -24.05 28.30
CA TYR A 7 43.19 -23.32 28.48
C TYR A 7 43.22 -22.73 29.89
N ILE A 8 44.27 -23.05 30.65
CA ILE A 8 44.44 -22.65 32.04
C ILE A 8 45.67 -21.77 32.14
N SER A 9 45.50 -20.52 32.58
CA SER A 9 46.63 -19.63 32.86
C SER A 9 47.41 -20.12 34.08
N LYS A 10 48.70 -19.77 34.18
CA LYS A 10 49.53 -20.17 35.32
C LYS A 10 48.97 -19.70 36.66
N SER A 11 48.30 -18.54 36.70
CA SER A 11 47.67 -18.02 37.93
C SER A 11 46.43 -18.81 38.37
N GLN A 12 45.82 -19.61 37.48
CA GLN A 12 44.64 -20.43 37.76
C GLN A 12 44.91 -21.92 37.83
N SER A 13 46.18 -22.35 37.70
CA SER A 13 46.57 -23.78 37.70
C SER A 13 46.19 -24.53 38.99
N SER A 14 46.10 -23.81 40.11
CA SER A 14 45.69 -24.34 41.42
C SER A 14 44.27 -23.93 41.85
N ASN A 15 43.48 -23.27 40.98
CA ASN A 15 42.12 -22.88 41.31
C ASN A 15 41.17 -24.08 41.25
N GLN A 16 40.83 -24.62 42.42
CA GLN A 16 40.01 -25.83 42.54
C GLN A 16 38.63 -25.71 41.90
N GLU A 17 37.98 -24.54 41.95
CA GLU A 17 36.66 -24.33 41.32
C GLU A 17 36.75 -24.43 39.80
N ALA A 18 37.78 -23.81 39.21
CA ALA A 18 38.01 -23.86 37.77
C ALA A 18 38.32 -25.30 37.30
N LEU A 19 39.12 -26.05 38.06
CA LEU A 19 39.44 -27.45 37.75
C LEU A 19 38.20 -28.35 37.87
N GLN A 20 37.37 -28.17 38.90
CA GLN A 20 36.11 -28.91 39.07
C GLN A 20 35.16 -28.62 37.91
N ALA A 21 35.07 -27.37 37.47
CA ALA A 21 34.25 -26.96 36.34
C ALA A 21 34.75 -27.54 35.00
N LEU A 22 36.05 -27.61 34.77
CA LEU A 22 36.62 -28.31 33.61
C LEU A 22 36.35 -29.83 33.65
N ALA A 23 36.50 -30.45 34.82
CA ALA A 23 36.19 -31.87 35.00
C ALA A 23 34.69 -32.16 34.77
N TYR A 24 33.81 -31.22 35.14
CA TYR A 24 32.38 -31.29 34.82
C TYR A 24 32.14 -31.31 33.30
N ASP A 25 32.75 -30.39 32.54
CA ASP A 25 32.62 -30.33 31.07
C ASP A 25 33.10 -31.62 30.38
N ILE A 26 34.07 -32.33 30.98
CA ILE A 26 34.54 -33.63 30.53
C ILE A 26 33.52 -34.73 30.83
N CYS A 27 32.97 -34.77 32.04
CA CYS A 27 32.15 -35.89 32.51
C CYS A 27 30.70 -35.85 32.03
N VAL A 28 30.08 -34.66 31.93
CA VAL A 28 28.63 -34.50 31.78
C VAL A 28 28.03 -35.26 30.59
N ILE A 29 28.78 -35.41 29.50
CA ILE A 29 28.37 -36.16 28.29
C ILE A 29 29.52 -37.01 27.73
N GLU A 30 30.45 -37.46 28.57
CA GLU A 30 31.58 -38.32 28.16
C GLU A 30 32.43 -37.72 27.02
N GLN A 31 32.53 -36.38 26.97
CA GLN A 31 33.17 -35.59 25.90
C GLN A 31 32.56 -35.73 24.49
N GLN A 32 31.34 -36.26 24.35
CA GLN A 32 30.75 -36.57 23.04
C GLN A 32 30.25 -35.34 22.24
N ALA A 33 30.17 -34.14 22.82
CA ALA A 33 29.84 -32.94 22.04
C ALA A 33 31.08 -32.34 21.38
N CYS A 34 30.88 -31.70 20.22
CA CYS A 34 31.92 -30.89 19.57
C CYS A 34 32.44 -29.74 20.44
N SER A 35 31.62 -29.27 21.39
CA SER A 35 31.96 -28.25 22.37
C SER A 35 32.68 -28.78 23.61
N SER A 36 32.73 -30.10 23.84
CA SER A 36 33.42 -30.67 24.99
C SER A 36 34.95 -30.55 24.83
N PRO A 37 35.68 -30.35 25.94
CA PRO A 37 37.14 -30.23 25.89
C PRO A 37 37.75 -31.59 25.50
N GLN A 38 38.53 -31.57 24.43
CA GLN A 38 39.28 -32.72 23.92
C GLN A 38 40.73 -32.73 24.44
N CYS A 39 41.21 -31.56 24.84
CA CYS A 39 42.54 -31.32 25.39
C CYS A 39 42.44 -30.18 26.41
N LEU A 40 43.31 -30.20 27.43
CA LEU A 40 43.53 -29.12 28.36
C LEU A 40 44.97 -28.62 28.20
N TYR A 41 45.10 -27.32 27.98
CA TYR A 41 46.38 -26.63 27.93
C TYR A 41 46.67 -25.96 29.25
N LEU A 42 47.88 -26.17 29.77
CA LEU A 42 48.43 -25.38 30.85
C LEU A 42 49.42 -24.36 30.29
N GLU A 43 49.31 -23.11 30.73
CA GLU A 43 50.27 -22.06 30.40
C GLU A 43 51.61 -22.28 31.11
N THR A 44 52.43 -23.15 30.51
CA THR A 44 53.78 -23.47 30.97
C THR A 44 54.59 -24.07 29.83
N ASN A 45 55.92 -24.01 29.96
CA ASN A 45 56.89 -24.79 29.18
C ASN A 45 57.67 -25.77 30.08
N ASP A 46 57.37 -25.81 31.38
CA ASP A 46 58.06 -26.66 32.34
C ASP A 46 57.35 -28.02 32.47
N LYS A 47 58.08 -29.08 32.18
CA LYS A 47 57.62 -30.47 32.33
C LYS A 47 57.13 -30.77 33.74
N LYS A 48 57.81 -30.30 34.78
CA LYS A 48 57.44 -30.57 36.18
C LYS A 48 56.14 -29.88 36.56
N GLU A 49 55.97 -28.62 36.16
CA GLU A 49 54.72 -27.88 36.40
C GLU A 49 53.53 -28.60 35.74
N LEU A 50 53.73 -29.14 34.54
CA LEU A 50 52.71 -29.91 33.83
C LEU A 50 52.36 -31.23 34.52
N GLU A 51 53.36 -32.00 34.98
CA GLU A 51 53.16 -33.27 35.70
C GLU A 51 52.46 -33.04 37.06
N GLU A 52 52.83 -31.99 37.78
CA GLU A 52 52.18 -31.59 39.05
C GLU A 52 50.72 -31.19 38.82
N PHE A 53 50.46 -30.37 37.81
CA PHE A 53 49.11 -30.00 37.41
C PHE A 53 48.28 -31.22 37.01
N ALA A 54 48.83 -32.13 36.19
CA ALA A 54 48.14 -33.35 35.78
C ALA A 54 47.78 -34.24 36.97
N SER A 55 48.69 -34.37 37.94
CA SER A 55 48.46 -35.12 39.18
C SER A 55 47.38 -34.48 40.06
N ASN A 56 47.34 -33.15 40.13
CA ASN A 56 46.28 -32.42 40.83
C ASN A 56 44.93 -32.58 40.12
N PHE A 57 44.91 -32.36 38.80
CA PHE A 57 43.71 -32.47 37.98
C PHE A 57 43.14 -33.89 37.99
N ALA A 58 43.97 -34.93 37.99
CA ALA A 58 43.51 -36.32 38.10
C ALA A 58 42.69 -36.57 39.38
N LYS A 59 43.09 -35.98 40.51
CA LYS A 59 42.32 -36.07 41.77
C LYS A 59 40.95 -35.38 41.64
N VAL A 60 40.93 -34.21 41.01
CA VAL A 60 39.68 -33.46 40.76
C VAL A 60 38.77 -34.22 39.79
N LEU A 61 39.34 -34.76 38.70
CA LEU A 61 38.61 -35.57 37.72
C LEU A 61 38.04 -36.82 38.37
N ALA A 62 38.77 -37.49 39.27
CA ALA A 62 38.27 -38.65 40.01
C ALA A 62 37.05 -38.29 40.87
N GLN A 63 37.12 -37.17 41.61
CA GLN A 63 36.03 -36.70 42.46
C GLN A 63 34.77 -36.36 41.64
N VAL A 64 34.94 -35.62 40.53
CA VAL A 64 33.81 -35.23 39.68
C VAL A 64 33.27 -36.43 38.90
N SER A 65 34.14 -37.28 38.35
CA SER A 65 33.74 -38.49 37.62
C SER A 65 32.84 -39.39 38.48
N ALA A 66 33.14 -39.53 39.77
CA ALA A 66 32.33 -40.33 40.69
C ALA A 66 30.89 -39.82 40.90
N THR A 67 30.60 -38.55 40.60
CA THR A 67 29.24 -37.99 40.72
C THR A 67 28.39 -38.22 39.46
N PHE A 68 28.99 -38.63 38.34
CA PHE A 68 28.31 -38.88 37.08
C PHE A 68 28.20 -40.38 36.76
N LYS A 69 26.98 -40.84 36.48
CA LYS A 69 26.76 -42.19 35.94
C LYS A 69 27.50 -42.36 34.61
N GLN A 70 28.38 -43.34 34.53
CA GLN A 70 29.16 -43.60 33.33
C GLN A 70 28.29 -44.20 32.21
N LYS A 71 28.48 -43.69 30.99
CA LYS A 71 28.00 -44.37 29.77
C LYS A 71 29.16 -45.20 29.21
N PRO A 72 29.04 -46.53 29.12
CA PRO A 72 30.14 -47.37 28.65
C PRO A 72 30.39 -47.14 27.15
N PRO A 73 31.66 -47.15 26.71
CA PRO A 73 32.00 -47.10 25.29
C PRO A 73 31.57 -48.39 24.57
N SER A 74 31.32 -48.29 23.27
CA SER A 74 31.20 -49.46 22.39
C SER A 74 32.53 -50.23 22.31
N ILE A 75 32.50 -51.44 21.76
CA ILE A 75 33.72 -52.27 21.61
C ILE A 75 34.80 -51.55 20.81
N VAL A 76 34.42 -50.80 19.76
CA VAL A 76 35.36 -50.06 18.91
C VAL A 76 35.96 -48.87 19.65
N GLU A 77 35.13 -48.08 20.33
CA GLU A 77 35.59 -46.95 21.15
C GLU A 77 36.48 -47.44 22.32
N ALA A 78 36.12 -48.55 22.95
CA ALA A 78 36.92 -49.17 24.01
C ALA A 78 38.28 -49.65 23.49
N ALA A 79 38.33 -50.22 22.28
CA ALA A 79 39.57 -50.63 21.63
C ALA A 79 40.46 -49.41 21.30
N GLU A 80 39.87 -48.31 20.84
CA GLU A 80 40.60 -47.06 20.57
C GLU A 80 41.18 -46.46 21.85
N ILE A 81 40.37 -46.34 22.91
CA ILE A 81 40.83 -45.87 24.23
C ILE A 81 41.98 -46.75 24.73
N SER A 82 41.84 -48.07 24.63
CA SER A 82 42.85 -49.03 25.08
C SER A 82 44.15 -48.89 24.29
N ASN A 83 44.06 -48.78 22.96
CA ASN A 83 45.22 -48.61 22.09
C ASN A 83 45.99 -47.32 22.42
N ILE A 84 45.29 -46.19 22.48
CA ILE A 84 45.92 -44.90 22.81
C ILE A 84 46.56 -44.94 24.21
N THR A 85 45.85 -45.48 25.20
CA THR A 85 46.36 -45.57 26.58
C THR A 85 47.61 -46.45 26.64
N LEU A 86 47.64 -47.60 25.96
CA LEU A 86 48.79 -48.49 25.93
C LEU A 86 49.99 -47.85 25.23
N VAL A 87 49.78 -47.17 24.10
CA VAL A 87 50.85 -46.41 23.41
C VAL A 87 51.45 -45.34 24.33
N GLN A 88 50.61 -44.62 25.09
CA GLN A 88 51.11 -43.64 26.05
C GLN A 88 51.83 -44.29 27.23
N LYS A 89 51.37 -45.43 27.75
CA LYS A 89 52.11 -46.18 28.78
C LYS A 89 53.49 -46.63 28.29
N THR A 90 53.61 -47.03 27.02
CA THR A 90 54.90 -47.35 26.41
C THR A 90 55.79 -46.10 26.32
N ALA A 91 55.26 -44.97 25.88
CA ALA A 91 56.00 -43.70 25.84
C ALA A 91 56.39 -43.19 27.25
N GLN A 92 55.56 -43.45 28.27
CA GLN A 92 55.88 -43.14 29.66
C GLN A 92 57.09 -43.93 30.16
N ALA A 93 57.23 -45.20 29.76
CA ALA A 93 58.42 -45.99 30.08
C ALA A 93 59.71 -45.41 29.45
N LEU A 94 59.58 -44.61 28.39
CA LEU A 94 60.66 -43.85 27.74
C LEU A 94 60.83 -42.43 28.32
N GLY A 95 59.98 -42.01 29.27
CA GLY A 95 60.01 -40.66 29.86
C GLY A 95 59.39 -39.57 28.99
N GLU A 96 58.66 -39.94 27.94
CA GLU A 96 58.10 -39.03 26.92
C GLU A 96 56.64 -38.64 27.17
N SER A 97 55.95 -39.30 28.12
CA SER A 97 54.57 -38.98 28.52
C SER A 97 54.31 -39.40 29.97
N LEU A 98 53.12 -39.10 30.49
CA LEU A 98 52.63 -39.60 31.78
C LEU A 98 51.15 -40.00 31.65
N VAL A 99 50.81 -41.20 32.12
CA VAL A 99 49.45 -41.72 32.16
C VAL A 99 49.00 -41.86 33.61
N ILE A 100 47.89 -41.21 33.95
CA ILE A 100 47.20 -41.36 35.23
C ILE A 100 45.79 -41.84 34.93
N GLU A 101 45.42 -43.03 35.40
CA GLU A 101 44.09 -43.60 35.15
C GLU A 101 43.46 -44.18 36.41
N ALA A 102 42.14 -44.27 36.39
CA ALA A 102 41.38 -44.94 37.44
C ALA A 102 41.65 -46.47 37.42
N PRO A 103 41.73 -47.14 38.58
CA PRO A 103 41.87 -48.60 38.64
C PRO A 103 40.73 -49.37 37.94
N ASP A 104 39.55 -48.77 37.89
CA ASP A 104 38.35 -49.30 37.22
C ASP A 104 38.20 -48.79 35.77
N HIS A 105 39.22 -48.10 35.25
CA HIS A 105 39.26 -47.62 33.87
C HIS A 105 38.15 -46.62 33.51
N THR A 106 37.55 -45.95 34.51
CA THR A 106 36.45 -44.99 34.33
C THR A 106 36.89 -43.63 33.78
N TRP A 107 38.13 -43.21 34.05
CA TRP A 107 38.71 -41.96 33.54
C TRP A 107 40.22 -42.08 33.39
N ARG A 108 40.81 -41.22 32.53
CA ARG A 108 42.24 -41.17 32.21
C ARG A 108 42.70 -39.74 31.99
N VAL A 109 43.90 -39.43 32.46
CA VAL A 109 44.66 -38.23 32.15
C VAL A 109 45.90 -38.66 31.40
N LEU A 110 46.04 -38.16 30.17
CA LEU A 110 47.12 -38.46 29.24
C LEU A 110 47.97 -37.20 29.08
N VAL A 111 49.17 -37.17 29.65
CA VAL A 111 50.08 -36.03 29.57
C VAL A 111 51.02 -36.23 28.40
N ASP A 112 51.08 -35.24 27.51
CA ASP A 112 51.99 -35.21 26.37
C ASP A 112 52.73 -33.87 26.38
N TYR A 113 54.06 -33.93 26.39
CA TYR A 113 54.92 -32.77 26.54
C TYR A 113 55.02 -31.92 25.27
N GLN A 114 54.39 -32.33 24.16
CA GLN A 114 54.30 -31.55 22.93
C GLN A 114 53.02 -30.70 22.90
N SER A 115 53.13 -29.43 22.50
CA SER A 115 52.01 -28.47 22.51
C SER A 115 50.93 -28.70 21.43
N GLY A 116 51.16 -29.60 20.46
CA GLY A 116 50.23 -29.83 19.35
C GLY A 116 48.85 -30.32 19.80
N LEU A 117 47.77 -29.78 19.24
CA LEU A 117 46.41 -30.18 19.60
C LEU A 117 46.13 -31.62 19.17
N ARG A 118 45.58 -32.43 20.10
CA ARG A 118 45.21 -33.81 19.84
C ARG A 118 43.77 -34.09 20.33
N PRO A 119 42.93 -34.75 19.52
CA PRO A 119 41.60 -35.14 19.95
C PRO A 119 41.68 -36.23 21.03
N SER A 120 40.75 -36.18 21.98
CA SER A 120 40.62 -37.19 23.02
C SER A 120 39.96 -38.46 22.43
N PRO A 121 40.31 -39.68 22.92
CA PRO A 121 39.54 -40.89 22.62
C PRO A 121 38.18 -40.94 23.33
N LEU A 122 37.72 -39.81 23.90
CA LEU A 122 36.46 -39.60 24.59
C LEU A 122 36.35 -40.42 25.89
N PHE A 123 35.17 -40.44 26.49
CA PHE A 123 34.86 -41.22 27.70
C PHE A 123 35.82 -40.93 28.86
N ARG A 124 35.90 -39.64 29.22
CA ARG A 124 36.69 -39.11 30.35
C ARG A 124 38.19 -39.38 30.21
N SER A 125 38.68 -39.40 28.98
CA SER A 125 40.09 -39.61 28.65
C SER A 125 40.69 -38.33 28.10
N ILE A 126 41.30 -37.49 28.93
CA ILE A 126 41.68 -36.12 28.57
C ILE A 126 43.18 -35.97 28.34
N TRP A 127 43.56 -35.22 27.30
CA TRP A 127 44.94 -34.79 27.09
C TRP A 127 45.28 -33.58 27.96
N ILE A 128 46.45 -33.59 28.59
CA ILE A 128 47.03 -32.42 29.26
C ILE A 128 48.35 -32.08 28.57
N LYS A 129 48.47 -30.83 28.11
CA LYS A 129 49.58 -30.37 27.27
C LYS A 129 50.10 -28.99 27.70
N PRO A 130 51.40 -28.70 27.50
CA PRO A 130 51.93 -27.36 27.70
C PRO A 130 51.54 -26.47 26.51
N LEU A 131 51.28 -25.19 26.77
CA LEU A 131 51.16 -24.17 25.72
C LEU A 131 51.39 -22.78 26.31
N ALA A 132 52.53 -22.16 26.03
CA ALA A 132 52.82 -20.81 26.51
C ALA A 132 51.97 -19.76 25.77
N LEU A 133 51.69 -18.63 26.44
CA LEU A 133 50.91 -17.53 25.85
C LEU A 133 51.49 -17.05 24.50
N SER A 134 52.81 -16.95 24.39
CA SER A 134 53.50 -16.53 23.16
C SER A 134 53.37 -17.53 22.00
N GLU A 135 52.96 -18.77 22.28
CA GLU A 135 52.90 -19.87 21.30
C GLU A 135 51.46 -20.22 20.88
N ILE A 136 50.45 -19.63 21.53
CA ILE A 136 49.03 -19.92 21.25
C ILE A 136 48.74 -19.82 19.74
N VAL A 137 49.14 -18.70 19.12
CA VAL A 137 48.85 -18.45 17.70
C VAL A 137 49.61 -19.41 16.80
N SER A 138 50.92 -19.56 16.99
CA SER A 138 51.76 -20.41 16.12
C SER A 138 51.36 -21.88 16.18
N VAL A 139 50.91 -22.38 17.34
CA VAL A 139 50.50 -23.78 17.53
C VAL A 139 49.08 -24.03 17.03
N LEU A 140 48.14 -23.10 17.25
CA LEU A 140 46.72 -23.35 17.01
C LEU A 140 46.20 -22.77 15.68
N GLU A 141 46.80 -21.71 15.14
CA GLU A 141 46.39 -21.10 13.86
C GLU A 141 46.35 -22.11 12.69
N PRO A 142 47.31 -23.05 12.53
CA PRO A 142 47.22 -24.05 11.47
C PRO A 142 45.93 -24.90 11.53
N LEU A 143 45.30 -24.97 12.69
CA LEU A 143 44.06 -25.71 12.95
C LEU A 143 42.82 -24.81 13.00
N ARG A 144 42.91 -23.52 12.67
CA ARG A 144 41.81 -22.53 12.79
C ARG A 144 40.48 -22.97 12.18
N THR A 145 40.49 -23.76 11.11
CA THR A 145 39.27 -24.29 10.48
C THR A 145 38.59 -25.37 11.32
N TYR A 146 39.33 -26.03 12.19
CA TYR A 146 38.86 -27.06 13.12
C TYR A 146 38.58 -26.52 14.52
N LEU A 147 39.14 -25.38 14.93
CA LEU A 147 38.88 -24.82 16.26
C LEU A 147 37.44 -24.32 16.42
N GLN A 148 36.93 -24.43 17.64
CA GLN A 148 35.59 -23.97 18.01
C GLN A 148 35.59 -23.30 19.39
N THR A 149 35.42 -24.08 20.47
CA THR A 149 35.25 -23.52 21.82
C THR A 149 36.53 -23.68 22.64
N ALA A 150 36.98 -22.61 23.28
CA ALA A 150 37.99 -22.66 24.32
C ALA A 150 37.34 -22.37 25.68
N ALA A 151 37.44 -23.29 26.65
CA ALA A 151 37.24 -22.93 28.04
C ALA A 151 38.47 -22.17 28.51
N LEU A 152 38.31 -20.96 29.06
CA LEU A 152 39.44 -20.15 29.52
C LEU A 152 39.35 -19.93 31.04
N ALA A 153 40.28 -20.55 31.77
CA ALA A 153 40.50 -20.28 33.18
C ALA A 153 41.64 -19.28 33.33
N CYS A 154 41.32 -17.99 33.53
CA CYS A 154 42.30 -16.93 33.80
C CYS A 154 41.75 -15.90 34.79
N SER A 155 42.63 -15.07 35.34
CA SER A 155 42.21 -13.91 36.14
C SER A 155 41.59 -12.81 35.26
N LYS A 156 40.86 -11.88 35.89
CA LYS A 156 40.19 -10.77 35.19
C LYS A 156 41.16 -9.86 34.43
N SER A 157 42.37 -9.64 34.95
CA SER A 157 43.41 -8.83 34.32
C SER A 157 44.08 -9.51 33.12
N GLU A 158 44.08 -10.85 33.10
CA GLU A 158 44.69 -11.64 32.02
C GLU A 158 43.74 -11.88 30.85
N LEU A 159 42.42 -11.83 31.10
CA LEU A 159 41.38 -12.15 30.12
C LEU A 159 41.55 -11.45 28.75
N PRO A 160 41.87 -10.13 28.66
CA PRO A 160 42.05 -9.49 27.36
C PRO A 160 43.18 -10.10 26.53
N HIS A 161 44.29 -10.48 27.17
CA HIS A 161 45.48 -11.00 26.49
C HIS A 161 45.27 -12.44 25.97
N PHE A 162 44.71 -13.31 26.81
CA PHE A 162 44.41 -14.68 26.41
C PHE A 162 43.28 -14.74 25.38
N SER A 163 42.20 -13.97 25.58
CA SER A 163 41.08 -13.96 24.63
C SER A 163 41.52 -13.44 23.26
N ALA A 164 42.30 -12.35 23.20
CA ALA A 164 42.84 -11.84 21.94
C ALA A 164 43.72 -12.87 21.21
N SER A 165 44.57 -13.60 21.94
CA SER A 165 45.45 -14.62 21.37
C SER A 165 44.66 -15.82 20.85
N LEU A 166 43.66 -16.30 21.61
CA LEU A 166 42.80 -17.42 21.21
C LEU A 166 41.93 -17.06 20.00
N PHE A 167 41.32 -15.87 19.98
CA PHE A 167 40.58 -15.39 18.81
C PHE A 167 41.47 -15.25 17.58
N SER A 168 42.69 -14.72 17.75
CA SER A 168 43.68 -14.61 16.65
C SER A 168 44.09 -15.97 16.10
N ALA A 169 44.14 -17.00 16.95
CA ALA A 169 44.39 -18.38 16.53
C ALA A 169 43.19 -19.05 15.82
N GLY A 170 42.01 -18.42 15.81
CA GLY A 170 40.80 -18.93 15.14
C GLY A 170 39.80 -19.64 16.04
N VAL A 171 39.91 -19.52 17.36
CA VAL A 171 38.84 -19.94 18.28
C VAL A 171 37.60 -19.08 18.01
N THR A 172 36.43 -19.70 17.84
CA THR A 172 35.18 -18.98 17.53
C THR A 172 34.38 -18.60 18.76
N ARG A 173 34.62 -19.28 19.88
CA ARG A 173 33.87 -19.10 21.13
C ARG A 173 34.78 -19.31 22.34
N ILE A 174 34.79 -18.38 23.28
CA ILE A 174 35.45 -18.54 24.58
C ILE A 174 34.39 -18.62 25.67
N MET A 175 34.45 -19.64 26.51
CA MET A 175 33.52 -19.84 27.62
C MET A 175 34.28 -19.95 28.95
N PRO A 176 33.66 -19.62 30.09
CA PRO A 176 34.21 -20.04 31.36
C PRO A 176 34.17 -21.58 31.48
N PRO A 177 35.09 -22.19 32.26
CA PRO A 177 34.97 -23.59 32.65
C PRO A 177 33.59 -23.95 33.22
N GLY A 178 33.12 -25.16 32.95
CA GLY A 178 31.82 -25.69 33.37
C GLY A 178 30.63 -25.20 32.55
N LYS A 179 30.90 -24.35 31.55
CA LYS A 179 29.90 -23.68 30.71
C LYS A 179 30.16 -23.92 29.22
N MET A 180 31.03 -24.86 28.86
CA MET A 180 31.35 -25.11 27.45
C MET A 180 30.14 -25.62 26.66
N LEU A 181 29.23 -26.35 27.32
CA LEU A 181 28.00 -26.86 26.71
C LEU A 181 26.83 -25.87 26.79
N ASP A 182 26.96 -24.80 27.57
CA ASP A 182 25.91 -23.81 27.73
C ASP A 182 25.77 -22.96 26.46
N GLY A 183 24.56 -22.43 26.29
CA GLY A 183 24.20 -21.51 25.23
C GLY A 183 22.71 -21.19 25.19
N TYR A 184 22.33 -20.33 24.25
CA TYR A 184 20.93 -20.06 23.93
C TYR A 184 20.57 -20.69 22.58
N ALA A 185 19.27 -20.94 22.35
CA ALA A 185 18.79 -21.52 21.10
C ALA A 185 19.19 -20.64 19.90
N GLY A 186 19.95 -21.22 18.96
CA GLY A 186 20.44 -20.51 17.77
C GLY A 186 21.78 -19.78 17.94
N GLN A 187 22.46 -19.92 19.08
CA GLN A 187 23.81 -19.38 19.27
C GLN A 187 24.78 -19.97 18.23
N PRO A 188 25.67 -19.17 17.61
CA PRO A 188 26.59 -19.63 16.58
C PRO A 188 27.79 -20.37 17.20
N HIS A 189 27.55 -21.56 17.74
CA HIS A 189 28.57 -22.32 18.45
C HIS A 189 29.81 -22.64 17.59
N ASP A 190 29.65 -22.77 16.28
CA ASP A 190 30.71 -23.05 15.29
C ASP A 190 31.24 -21.78 14.58
N GLY A 191 30.82 -20.60 15.04
CA GLY A 191 31.14 -19.30 14.44
C GLY A 191 30.15 -18.85 13.36
N VAL A 192 29.09 -19.62 13.07
CA VAL A 192 28.11 -19.26 12.03
C VAL A 192 26.67 -19.44 12.55
N TYR A 193 25.76 -18.51 12.23
CA TYR A 193 24.34 -18.71 12.54
C TYR A 193 23.76 -19.77 11.60
N ALA A 194 23.29 -20.90 12.15
CA ALA A 194 22.77 -22.03 11.36
C ALA A 194 21.69 -21.61 10.35
N LEU A 195 20.82 -20.65 10.73
CA LEU A 195 19.74 -20.15 9.87
C LEU A 195 20.27 -19.48 8.59
N GLN A 196 21.48 -18.92 8.58
CA GLN A 196 22.07 -18.33 7.37
C GLN A 196 22.33 -19.36 6.27
N ARG A 197 22.59 -20.64 6.62
CA ARG A 197 22.79 -21.70 5.63
C ARG A 197 21.49 -22.15 4.96
N TYR A 198 20.33 -21.82 5.57
CA TYR A 198 19.01 -22.18 5.08
C TYR A 198 18.20 -20.99 4.55
N ALA A 199 18.74 -19.78 4.61
CA ALA A 199 18.07 -18.57 4.18
C ALA A 199 18.77 -17.97 2.95
N ARG A 200 18.03 -17.71 1.88
CA ARG A 200 18.48 -16.86 0.77
C ARG A 200 18.24 -15.40 1.17
N ARG A 201 19.30 -14.62 1.34
CA ARG A 201 19.18 -13.17 1.53
C ARG A 201 19.06 -12.50 0.17
N THR A 202 17.90 -11.91 -0.09
CA THR A 202 17.63 -11.07 -1.27
C THR A 202 17.38 -9.65 -0.80
N SER A 203 18.14 -8.69 -1.33
CA SER A 203 18.00 -7.27 -1.00
C SER A 203 17.90 -6.45 -2.28
N LEU A 204 16.91 -5.56 -2.33
CA LEU A 204 16.78 -4.51 -3.35
C LEU A 204 16.91 -3.17 -2.63
N ILE A 205 17.95 -2.39 -2.94
CA ILE A 205 18.19 -1.07 -2.37
C ILE A 205 17.75 -0.05 -3.41
N SER A 206 16.51 0.46 -3.30
CA SER A 206 15.87 1.24 -4.36
C SER A 206 16.02 2.76 -4.24
N SER A 207 16.69 3.26 -3.20
CA SER A 207 16.78 4.70 -2.92
C SER A 207 17.40 5.53 -4.05
N GLU A 208 18.12 4.89 -4.98
CA GLU A 208 18.66 5.52 -6.20
C GLU A 208 18.25 4.79 -7.50
N LEU A 209 17.53 3.67 -7.44
CA LEU A 209 17.30 2.83 -8.62
C LEU A 209 16.17 3.32 -9.52
N THR A 210 15.21 4.11 -9.02
CA THR A 210 14.05 4.50 -9.83
C THR A 210 13.50 5.88 -9.48
N GLN A 211 13.60 6.81 -10.43
CA GLN A 211 12.55 7.80 -10.71
C GLN A 211 12.03 7.52 -12.13
N GLY A 212 10.71 7.42 -12.31
CA GLY A 212 10.07 7.15 -13.60
C GLY A 212 9.40 5.78 -13.68
N ILE A 213 9.04 5.37 -14.90
CA ILE A 213 8.41 4.08 -15.19
C ILE A 213 9.49 3.01 -15.38
N SER A 214 9.40 1.90 -14.66
CA SER A 214 10.36 0.79 -14.75
C SER A 214 9.97 -0.26 -15.78
N ASP A 215 8.67 -0.43 -16.04
CA ASP A 215 8.11 -1.34 -17.04
C ASP A 215 6.90 -0.71 -17.75
N PHE A 216 6.77 -0.93 -19.06
CA PHE A 216 5.58 -0.54 -19.81
C PHE A 216 4.31 -1.27 -19.33
N MET A 217 4.44 -2.40 -18.62
CA MET A 217 3.31 -3.04 -17.94
C MET A 217 2.65 -2.14 -16.89
N GLU A 218 3.35 -1.14 -16.35
CA GLU A 218 2.76 -0.15 -15.42
C GLU A 218 1.69 0.71 -16.09
N PHE A 219 1.67 0.78 -17.42
CA PHE A 219 0.64 1.47 -18.19
C PHE A 219 -0.54 0.58 -18.60
N GLN A 220 -0.43 -0.75 -18.41
CA GLN A 220 -1.54 -1.65 -18.67
C GLN A 220 -2.62 -1.44 -17.59
N PRO A 221 -3.91 -1.44 -17.95
CA PRO A 221 -4.98 -1.51 -16.97
C PRO A 221 -4.77 -2.74 -16.10
N GLN A 222 -4.63 -2.53 -14.79
CA GLN A 222 -4.56 -3.64 -13.85
C GLN A 222 -5.98 -4.07 -13.48
N GLU A 223 -6.19 -5.37 -13.41
CA GLU A 223 -7.43 -5.95 -12.91
C GLU A 223 -7.59 -5.65 -11.41
N LEU A 224 -8.84 -5.57 -10.96
CA LEU A 224 -9.14 -5.42 -9.54
C LEU A 224 -8.63 -6.68 -8.80
N PRO A 225 -7.79 -6.52 -7.75
CA PRO A 225 -7.30 -7.65 -6.96
C PRO A 225 -8.45 -8.48 -6.37
N THR A 226 -8.31 -9.82 -6.39
CA THR A 226 -9.37 -10.76 -5.95
C THR A 226 -9.85 -10.50 -4.53
N HIS A 227 -8.96 -10.09 -3.62
CA HIS A 227 -9.36 -9.76 -2.24
C HIS A 227 -10.27 -8.53 -2.18
N LEU A 228 -9.97 -7.47 -2.96
CA LEU A 228 -10.83 -6.30 -3.05
C LEU A 228 -12.17 -6.65 -3.70
N ALA A 229 -12.18 -7.48 -4.75
CA ALA A 229 -13.41 -7.91 -5.42
C ALA A 229 -14.36 -8.72 -4.52
N GLN A 230 -13.86 -9.30 -3.42
CA GLN A 230 -14.66 -10.05 -2.44
C GLN A 230 -15.16 -9.19 -1.28
N GLU A 231 -14.70 -7.93 -1.16
CA GLU A 231 -15.21 -7.02 -0.13
C GLU A 231 -16.67 -6.67 -0.39
N LYS A 232 -17.36 -6.28 0.69
CA LYS A 232 -18.73 -5.74 0.62
C LYS A 232 -18.69 -4.41 -0.14
N ILE A 233 -19.70 -4.17 -0.97
CA ILE A 233 -19.93 -2.84 -1.55
C ILE A 233 -20.17 -1.83 -0.43
N ASN A 234 -19.39 -0.75 -0.46
CA ASN A 234 -19.50 0.34 0.49
C ASN A 234 -20.43 1.42 -0.06
N THR A 235 -21.53 1.66 0.66
CA THR A 235 -22.43 2.76 0.35
C THR A 235 -21.80 4.10 0.71
N LYS A 236 -22.43 5.19 0.28
CA LYS A 236 -22.03 6.55 0.67
C LYS A 236 -22.00 6.74 2.19
N ASP A 237 -22.96 6.15 2.91
CA ASP A 237 -22.99 6.23 4.37
C ASP A 237 -21.90 5.37 5.02
N ASP A 238 -21.61 4.17 4.49
CA ASP A 238 -20.52 3.35 4.98
C ASP A 238 -19.18 4.10 4.88
N PHE A 239 -18.92 4.72 3.73
CA PHE A 239 -17.71 5.52 3.48
C PHE A 239 -17.57 6.70 4.45
N LEU A 240 -18.64 7.49 4.62
CA LEU A 240 -18.61 8.70 5.45
C LEU A 240 -18.59 8.41 6.96
N ASN A 241 -18.93 7.18 7.37
CA ASN A 241 -18.91 6.76 8.77
C ASN A 241 -17.65 5.94 9.13
N GLN A 242 -16.68 5.82 8.22
CA GLN A 242 -15.41 5.14 8.52
C GLN A 242 -14.70 5.80 9.71
N LYS A 243 -14.10 4.98 10.57
CA LYS A 243 -13.22 5.47 11.63
C LYS A 243 -11.86 5.77 11.03
N ILE A 244 -11.47 7.04 11.07
CA ILE A 244 -10.22 7.55 10.54
C ILE A 244 -9.35 7.94 11.73
N ALA A 245 -8.08 7.53 11.74
CA ALA A 245 -7.14 7.97 12.76
C ALA A 245 -6.84 9.47 12.57
N ASP A 246 -6.67 10.21 13.68
CA ASP A 246 -6.40 11.66 13.60
C ASP A 246 -5.14 12.00 12.78
N GLU A 247 -4.14 11.12 12.78
CA GLU A 247 -2.91 11.28 11.99
C GLU A 247 -3.11 11.12 10.47
N ASP A 248 -4.17 10.42 10.06
CA ASP A 248 -4.52 10.22 8.66
C ASP A 248 -5.60 11.22 8.17
N ALA A 249 -5.93 12.22 8.99
CA ALA A 249 -6.99 13.19 8.76
C ALA A 249 -6.47 14.63 8.62
N GLU A 250 -5.91 14.97 7.47
CA GLU A 250 -5.17 16.23 7.28
C GLU A 250 -5.95 17.28 6.46
N LEU A 251 -6.69 16.85 5.44
CA LEU A 251 -7.48 17.70 4.55
C LEU A 251 -8.96 17.33 4.62
N PHE A 252 -9.83 18.32 4.76
CA PHE A 252 -11.27 18.12 4.97
C PHE A 252 -12.10 18.79 3.88
N PHE A 253 -12.89 18.00 3.17
CA PHE A 253 -13.83 18.47 2.15
C PHE A 253 -15.26 18.12 2.54
N LYS A 254 -16.21 18.88 1.99
CA LYS A 254 -17.64 18.61 2.11
C LYS A 254 -18.05 17.55 1.09
N SER A 255 -18.76 16.54 1.55
CA SER A 255 -19.24 15.47 0.67
C SER A 255 -20.25 15.95 -0.36
N GLY A 256 -20.24 15.28 -1.52
CA GLY A 256 -21.14 15.59 -2.64
C GLY A 256 -22.51 14.96 -2.45
N GLY A 257 -23.30 15.42 -1.47
CA GLY A 257 -24.65 14.91 -1.16
C GLY A 257 -25.75 15.97 -1.33
N THR A 258 -26.88 15.58 -1.92
CA THR A 258 -28.09 16.39 -2.09
C THR A 258 -29.21 16.05 -1.08
N THR A 259 -29.00 15.05 -0.21
CA THR A 259 -30.07 14.40 0.57
C THR A 259 -29.98 14.53 2.09
N GLY A 260 -29.08 15.34 2.67
CA GLY A 260 -29.04 15.52 4.12
C GLY A 260 -27.83 16.25 4.68
N GLN A 261 -27.69 16.21 6.02
CA GLN A 261 -26.63 16.86 6.80
C GLN A 261 -25.22 16.61 6.19
N PRO A 262 -24.42 17.65 5.93
CA PRO A 262 -23.16 17.48 5.22
C PRO A 262 -22.11 16.79 6.09
N LYS A 263 -21.79 15.54 5.76
CA LYS A 263 -20.63 14.80 6.30
C LYS A 263 -19.35 15.20 5.55
N LYS A 264 -18.19 15.01 6.20
CA LYS A 264 -16.88 15.40 5.69
C LYS A 264 -16.18 14.20 5.03
N ALA A 265 -15.53 14.44 3.89
CA ALA A 265 -14.55 13.53 3.32
C ALA A 265 -13.14 14.01 3.68
N VAL A 266 -12.25 13.04 3.90
CA VAL A 266 -10.93 13.27 4.47
C VAL A 266 -9.85 12.70 3.56
N TYR A 267 -8.71 13.39 3.52
CA TYR A 267 -7.51 12.96 2.81
C TYR A 267 -6.28 13.22 3.68
N THR A 268 -5.27 12.37 3.54
CA THR A 268 -3.89 12.78 3.82
C THR A 268 -3.37 13.67 2.68
N TYR A 269 -2.33 14.46 2.94
CA TYR A 269 -1.65 15.21 1.88
C TYR A 269 -1.07 14.29 0.82
N GLU A 270 -0.54 13.13 1.21
CA GLU A 270 -0.03 12.13 0.27
C GLU A 270 -1.15 11.65 -0.67
N ASP A 271 -2.29 11.25 -0.12
CA ASP A 271 -3.46 10.82 -0.91
C ASP A 271 -3.92 11.92 -1.86
N TYR A 272 -4.06 13.15 -1.36
CA TYR A 272 -4.49 14.30 -2.15
C TYR A 272 -3.53 14.58 -3.31
N HIS A 273 -2.23 14.61 -3.04
CA HIS A 273 -1.20 14.90 -4.03
C HIS A 273 -1.11 13.82 -5.12
N ILE A 274 -1.22 12.54 -4.76
CA ILE A 274 -1.28 11.44 -5.73
C ILE A 274 -2.49 11.61 -6.66
N GLN A 275 -3.67 11.89 -6.09
CA GLN A 275 -4.90 12.08 -6.85
C GLN A 275 -4.85 13.32 -7.76
N MET A 276 -4.32 14.44 -7.27
CA MET A 276 -4.19 15.67 -8.07
C MET A 276 -3.15 15.56 -9.18
N LYS A 277 -2.06 14.81 -8.97
CA LYS A 277 -1.10 14.50 -10.03
C LYS A 277 -1.74 13.66 -11.14
N ALA A 278 -2.53 12.64 -10.78
CA ALA A 278 -3.35 11.90 -11.72
C ALA A 278 -4.33 12.81 -12.48
N GLY A 279 -4.96 13.76 -11.78
CA GLY A 279 -5.81 14.79 -12.38
C GLY A 279 -5.08 15.72 -13.36
N ALA A 280 -3.82 16.06 -13.10
CA ALA A 280 -2.96 16.81 -14.01
C ALA A 280 -2.74 16.06 -15.34
N GLU A 281 -2.37 14.78 -15.26
CA GLU A 281 -2.19 13.94 -16.45
C GLU A 281 -3.50 13.78 -17.25
N ALA A 282 -4.64 13.64 -16.54
CA ALA A 282 -5.97 13.62 -17.12
C ALA A 282 -6.31 14.91 -17.88
N LEU A 283 -6.06 16.07 -17.29
CA LEU A 283 -6.36 17.37 -17.91
C LEU A 283 -5.45 17.66 -19.11
N PHE A 284 -4.18 17.23 -19.05
CA PHE A 284 -3.28 17.24 -20.19
C PHE A 284 -3.79 16.33 -21.32
N ALA A 285 -4.25 15.12 -20.99
CA ALA A 285 -4.84 14.18 -21.96
C ALA A 285 -6.11 14.74 -22.63
N ALA A 286 -6.90 15.53 -21.90
CA ALA A 286 -8.10 16.19 -22.41
C ALA A 286 -7.78 17.29 -23.44
N GLY A 287 -6.54 17.81 -23.46
CA GLY A 287 -6.07 18.77 -24.46
C GLY A 287 -5.53 20.09 -23.89
N LEU A 288 -5.37 20.21 -22.56
CA LEU A 288 -4.72 21.38 -21.97
C LEU A 288 -3.23 21.39 -22.31
N ASN A 289 -2.73 22.55 -22.76
CA ASN A 289 -1.32 22.76 -23.03
C ASN A 289 -0.72 23.71 -21.99
N PRO A 290 0.07 23.21 -21.02
CA PRO A 290 0.57 24.03 -19.92
C PRO A 290 1.52 25.15 -20.35
N LYS A 291 2.15 25.03 -21.53
CA LYS A 291 3.10 26.04 -22.03
C LYS A 291 2.40 27.26 -22.64
N THR A 292 1.22 27.07 -23.22
CA THR A 292 0.54 28.10 -24.02
C THR A 292 -0.74 28.61 -23.37
N ASP A 293 -1.50 27.72 -22.76
CA ASP A 293 -2.85 28.02 -22.29
C ASP A 293 -2.81 28.94 -21.07
N ARG A 294 -3.74 29.90 -21.05
CA ARG A 294 -3.92 30.90 -19.99
C ARG A 294 -5.23 30.58 -19.30
N CYS A 295 -5.14 29.91 -18.16
CA CYS A 295 -6.27 29.20 -17.55
C CYS A 295 -6.94 30.04 -16.47
N ALA A 296 -8.23 30.37 -16.61
CA ALA A 296 -9.03 30.87 -15.49
C ALA A 296 -9.73 29.69 -14.79
N ASN A 297 -9.45 29.54 -13.50
CA ASN A 297 -10.18 28.59 -12.66
C ASN A 297 -11.42 29.27 -12.07
N LEU A 298 -12.59 28.92 -12.59
CA LEU A 298 -13.91 29.46 -12.25
C LEU A 298 -14.76 28.44 -11.48
N PHE A 299 -14.17 27.40 -10.92
CA PHE A 299 -14.87 26.60 -9.92
C PHE A 299 -15.05 27.40 -8.62
N TYR A 300 -16.10 27.09 -7.86
CA TYR A 300 -16.35 27.74 -6.58
C TYR A 300 -15.24 27.39 -5.56
N SER A 301 -14.74 28.41 -4.87
CA SER A 301 -13.78 28.29 -3.77
C SER A 301 -14.45 28.50 -2.40
N GLY A 302 -13.89 27.89 -1.35
CA GLY A 302 -14.36 28.02 0.03
C GLY A 302 -15.44 27.02 0.43
N ASN A 303 -15.99 27.17 1.65
CA ASN A 303 -17.04 26.30 2.23
C ASN A 303 -16.74 24.79 2.16
N MET A 304 -15.46 24.43 2.20
CA MET A 304 -14.95 23.06 2.07
C MET A 304 -15.28 22.37 0.74
N TYR A 305 -15.61 23.12 -0.32
CA TYR A 305 -15.75 22.54 -1.66
C TYR A 305 -14.39 22.30 -2.31
N GLY A 306 -14.20 21.09 -2.86
CA GLY A 306 -12.92 20.69 -3.44
C GLY A 306 -12.63 21.31 -4.81
N GLY A 307 -13.66 21.66 -5.60
CA GLY A 307 -13.52 22.04 -7.01
C GLY A 307 -12.38 23.02 -7.31
N PHE A 308 -12.42 24.23 -6.76
CA PHE A 308 -11.38 25.23 -7.03
C PHE A 308 -9.99 24.78 -6.57
N ILE A 309 -9.86 24.27 -5.34
CA ILE A 309 -8.57 23.89 -4.75
C ILE A 309 -7.95 22.68 -5.47
N SER A 310 -8.77 21.70 -5.85
CA SER A 310 -8.33 20.57 -6.66
C SER A 310 -7.78 21.03 -8.02
N PHE A 311 -8.53 21.88 -8.73
CA PHE A 311 -8.05 22.41 -10.02
C PHE A 311 -6.87 23.36 -9.89
N TRP A 312 -6.71 24.07 -8.77
CA TRP A 312 -5.50 24.83 -8.45
C TRP A 312 -4.27 23.91 -8.39
N SER A 313 -4.34 22.83 -7.61
CA SER A 313 -3.24 21.86 -7.47
C SER A 313 -2.97 21.11 -8.78
N ILE A 314 -4.01 20.74 -9.53
CA ILE A 314 -3.88 20.10 -10.86
C ILE A 314 -3.11 21.01 -11.83
N LEU A 315 -3.47 22.29 -11.90
CA LEU A 315 -2.79 23.26 -12.76
C LEU A 315 -1.37 23.56 -12.27
N GLU A 316 -1.15 23.54 -10.95
CA GLU A 316 0.19 23.66 -10.33
C GLU A 316 1.11 22.50 -10.71
N TYR A 317 0.63 21.25 -10.66
CA TYR A 317 1.38 20.08 -11.11
C TYR A 317 1.75 20.15 -12.59
N LEU A 318 0.85 20.67 -13.43
CA LEU A 318 1.12 20.91 -14.85
C LEU A 318 2.06 22.10 -15.09
N GLN A 319 2.31 22.92 -14.07
CA GLN A 319 2.99 24.21 -14.19
C GLN A 319 2.33 25.11 -15.25
N ALA A 320 1.01 24.99 -15.38
CA ALA A 320 0.22 25.77 -16.32
C ALA A 320 0.08 27.22 -15.83
N LYS A 321 -0.02 28.17 -16.77
CA LYS A 321 -0.31 29.56 -16.41
C LYS A 321 -1.76 29.66 -15.92
N GLN A 322 -1.95 29.81 -14.62
CA GLN A 322 -3.27 29.87 -13.99
C GLN A 322 -3.61 31.22 -13.36
N PHE A 323 -4.87 31.62 -13.48
CA PHE A 323 -5.49 32.80 -12.90
C PHE A 323 -6.55 32.32 -11.89
N PRO A 324 -6.28 32.45 -10.57
CA PRO A 324 -7.17 31.97 -9.51
C PRO A 324 -8.34 32.93 -9.27
N ILE A 325 -9.33 32.95 -10.18
CA ILE A 325 -10.43 33.93 -10.11
C ILE A 325 -11.60 33.45 -9.22
N THR A 326 -11.89 32.15 -9.18
CA THR A 326 -13.14 31.54 -8.65
C THR A 326 -14.40 32.04 -9.38
N ALA A 327 -15.50 31.33 -9.23
CA ALA A 327 -16.81 31.85 -9.64
C ALA A 327 -17.20 33.06 -8.78
N ILE A 328 -17.42 34.21 -9.42
CA ILE A 328 -17.90 35.46 -8.84
C ILE A 328 -19.23 35.89 -9.50
N ASN A 329 -20.04 36.69 -8.82
CA ASN A 329 -21.32 37.16 -9.37
C ASN A 329 -21.16 38.40 -10.27
N ASP A 330 -20.06 39.15 -10.13
CA ASP A 330 -19.75 40.29 -11.00
C ASP A 330 -19.15 39.78 -12.33
N PHE A 331 -20.02 39.56 -13.31
CA PHE A 331 -19.62 39.08 -14.63
C PHE A 331 -18.88 40.14 -15.45
N ASP A 332 -19.09 41.43 -15.19
CA ASP A 332 -18.38 42.49 -15.90
C ASP A 332 -16.92 42.57 -15.44
N GLU A 333 -16.68 42.44 -14.13
CA GLU A 333 -15.33 42.29 -13.56
C GLU A 333 -14.64 41.02 -14.08
N LEU A 334 -15.34 39.87 -14.09
CA LEU A 334 -14.81 38.62 -14.64
C LEU A 334 -14.42 38.77 -16.12
N CYS A 335 -15.30 39.37 -16.92
CA CYS A 335 -15.05 39.63 -18.34
C CYS A 335 -13.83 40.55 -18.53
N HIS A 336 -13.72 41.60 -17.72
CA HIS A 336 -12.57 42.50 -17.73
C HIS A 336 -11.26 41.74 -17.43
N HIS A 337 -11.25 40.87 -16.42
CA HIS A 337 -10.07 40.04 -16.10
C HIS A 337 -9.70 39.09 -17.23
N ILE A 338 -10.68 38.44 -17.87
CA ILE A 338 -10.44 37.53 -19.00
C ILE A 338 -9.77 38.27 -20.16
N ILE A 339 -10.31 39.43 -20.56
CA ILE A 339 -9.80 40.18 -21.71
C ILE A 339 -8.43 40.81 -21.39
N SER A 340 -8.30 41.50 -20.26
CA SER A 340 -7.07 42.22 -19.87
C SER A 340 -5.89 41.26 -19.69
N ASN A 341 -6.13 40.08 -19.09
CA ASN A 341 -5.12 39.05 -18.90
C ASN A 341 -4.99 38.12 -20.11
N LYS A 342 -5.71 38.37 -21.21
CA LYS A 342 -5.69 37.56 -22.42
C LYS A 342 -5.92 36.06 -22.15
N ILE A 343 -6.89 35.75 -21.28
CA ILE A 343 -7.22 34.37 -20.89
C ILE A 343 -7.88 33.66 -22.06
N ASP A 344 -7.43 32.45 -22.39
CA ASP A 344 -7.93 31.68 -23.53
C ASP A 344 -8.56 30.34 -23.14
N THR A 345 -8.44 29.94 -21.88
CA THR A 345 -8.89 28.65 -21.37
C THR A 345 -9.68 28.83 -20.08
N LEU A 346 -10.93 28.36 -20.05
CA LEU A 346 -11.79 28.45 -18.86
C LEU A 346 -12.04 27.07 -18.25
N LEU A 347 -11.98 26.98 -16.92
CA LEU A 347 -12.34 25.79 -16.16
C LEU A 347 -13.51 26.12 -15.24
N GLY A 348 -14.64 25.43 -15.34
CA GLY A 348 -15.78 25.77 -14.47
C GLY A 348 -17.00 24.85 -14.57
N MET A 349 -18.04 25.22 -13.84
CA MET A 349 -19.33 24.50 -13.88
C MET A 349 -20.15 24.94 -15.10
N PRO A 350 -20.75 24.02 -15.88
CA PRO A 350 -21.61 24.32 -17.03
C PRO A 350 -22.65 25.40 -16.80
N PHE A 351 -23.39 25.34 -15.68
CA PHE A 351 -24.41 26.34 -15.36
C PHE A 351 -23.81 27.76 -15.23
N TYR A 352 -22.74 27.89 -14.44
CA TYR A 352 -22.06 29.18 -14.23
C TYR A 352 -21.47 29.74 -15.53
N LEU A 353 -20.79 28.89 -16.30
CA LEU A 353 -20.22 29.27 -17.60
C LEU A 353 -21.29 29.75 -18.57
N SER A 354 -22.46 29.09 -18.61
CA SER A 354 -23.56 29.49 -19.47
C SER A 354 -24.14 30.85 -19.06
N GLN A 355 -24.29 31.12 -17.76
CA GLN A 355 -24.72 32.45 -17.28
C GLN A 355 -23.73 33.55 -17.65
N PHE A 356 -22.44 33.28 -17.44
CA PHE A 356 -21.38 34.22 -17.79
C PHE A 356 -21.33 34.50 -19.29
N PHE A 357 -21.40 33.46 -20.12
CA PHE A 357 -21.41 33.59 -21.58
C PHE A 357 -22.61 34.33 -22.12
N GLU A 358 -23.78 34.18 -21.50
CA GLU A 358 -24.98 34.94 -21.87
C GLU A 358 -24.83 36.41 -21.49
N HIS A 359 -24.37 36.72 -20.26
CA HIS A 359 -24.21 38.10 -19.78
C HIS A 359 -23.14 38.87 -20.55
N SER A 360 -22.00 38.24 -20.83
CA SER A 360 -20.84 38.88 -21.45
C SER A 360 -20.70 38.57 -22.94
N HIS A 361 -21.78 38.15 -23.61
CA HIS A 361 -21.76 37.66 -25.00
C HIS A 361 -21.04 38.60 -25.96
N GLU A 362 -21.47 39.87 -26.04
CA GLU A 362 -20.92 40.85 -26.99
C GLU A 362 -19.41 41.07 -26.78
N LYS A 363 -19.00 41.29 -25.53
CA LYS A 363 -17.60 41.56 -25.16
C LYS A 363 -16.69 40.35 -25.44
N LEU A 364 -17.17 39.14 -25.16
CA LEU A 364 -16.42 37.90 -25.39
C LEU A 364 -16.35 37.55 -26.88
N ALA A 365 -17.41 37.82 -27.64
CA ALA A 365 -17.43 37.65 -29.09
C ALA A 365 -16.47 38.63 -29.78
N GLU A 366 -16.43 39.90 -29.35
CA GLU A 366 -15.44 40.88 -29.82
C GLU A 366 -14.02 40.46 -29.45
N TYR A 367 -13.82 39.95 -28.23
CA TYR A 367 -12.51 39.50 -27.77
C TYR A 367 -11.96 38.33 -28.61
N GLY A 368 -12.80 37.33 -28.93
CA GLY A 368 -12.44 36.19 -29.80
C GLY A 368 -11.23 35.37 -29.34
N GLY A 369 -10.75 35.58 -28.12
CA GLY A 369 -9.53 34.95 -27.59
C GLY A 369 -9.78 33.65 -26.83
N LEU A 370 -11.03 33.29 -26.56
CA LEU A 370 -11.39 32.04 -25.88
C LEU A 370 -11.26 30.86 -26.83
N LYS A 371 -10.36 29.92 -26.51
CA LYS A 371 -10.06 28.75 -27.35
C LYS A 371 -10.54 27.44 -26.75
N LYS A 372 -10.52 27.32 -25.43
CA LYS A 372 -10.78 26.06 -24.72
C LYS A 372 -11.67 26.26 -23.51
N VAL A 373 -12.57 25.31 -23.28
CA VAL A 373 -13.38 25.25 -22.06
C VAL A 373 -13.35 23.83 -21.50
N PHE A 374 -12.95 23.70 -20.24
CA PHE A 374 -13.02 22.46 -19.48
C PHE A 374 -14.12 22.57 -18.44
N TYR A 375 -15.05 21.62 -18.42
CA TYR A 375 -16.18 21.66 -17.51
C TYR A 375 -16.21 20.45 -16.58
N GLY A 376 -16.81 20.61 -15.40
CA GLY A 376 -16.91 19.53 -14.43
C GLY A 376 -18.17 19.62 -13.57
N GLY A 377 -18.47 18.54 -12.87
CA GLY A 377 -19.52 18.50 -11.84
C GLY A 377 -20.97 18.49 -12.33
N GLU A 378 -21.23 18.74 -13.62
CA GLU A 378 -22.53 18.67 -14.29
C GLU A 378 -22.35 18.16 -15.74
N HIS A 379 -23.41 17.58 -16.29
CA HIS A 379 -23.49 17.29 -17.72
C HIS A 379 -23.64 18.60 -18.52
N TRP A 380 -22.98 18.71 -19.67
CA TRP A 380 -23.14 19.85 -20.56
C TRP A 380 -23.34 19.42 -22.00
N ASP A 381 -24.54 19.68 -22.51
CA ASP A 381 -24.95 19.20 -23.81
C ASP A 381 -24.28 19.98 -24.96
N LYS A 382 -23.97 19.27 -26.05
CA LYS A 382 -23.31 19.83 -27.23
C LYS A 382 -24.11 20.93 -27.92
N LYS A 383 -25.44 20.86 -27.93
CA LYS A 383 -26.29 21.92 -28.48
C LYS A 383 -26.18 23.18 -27.62
N GLN A 384 -26.16 23.02 -26.29
CA GLN A 384 -26.08 24.14 -25.34
C GLN A 384 -24.76 24.92 -25.45
N TRP A 385 -23.62 24.24 -25.45
CA TRP A 385 -22.33 24.94 -25.57
C TRP A 385 -21.95 25.26 -27.01
N GLY A 386 -22.52 24.57 -28.00
CA GLY A 386 -22.23 24.76 -29.42
C GLY A 386 -22.50 26.19 -29.91
N LYS A 387 -23.59 26.82 -29.44
CA LYS A 387 -23.89 28.22 -29.76
C LYS A 387 -22.77 29.16 -29.28
N TYR A 388 -22.29 28.98 -28.06
CA TYR A 388 -21.23 29.80 -27.48
C TYR A 388 -19.89 29.53 -28.16
N ALA A 389 -19.60 28.27 -28.48
CA ALA A 389 -18.38 27.90 -29.15
C ALA A 389 -18.26 28.55 -30.54
N GLN A 390 -19.37 28.59 -31.29
CA GLN A 390 -19.42 29.31 -32.56
C GLN A 390 -19.30 30.83 -32.40
N SER A 391 -20.00 31.42 -31.42
CA SER A 391 -19.97 32.87 -31.20
C SER A 391 -18.60 33.39 -30.77
N PHE A 392 -17.86 32.64 -29.96
CA PHE A 392 -16.60 33.10 -29.35
C PHE A 392 -15.35 32.52 -30.02
N GLY A 393 -15.50 31.60 -30.97
CA GLY A 393 -14.37 30.93 -31.64
C GLY A 393 -13.72 29.83 -30.78
N ILE A 394 -14.45 29.23 -29.84
CA ILE A 394 -13.95 28.15 -28.98
C ILE A 394 -13.77 26.88 -29.83
N GLN A 395 -12.57 26.33 -29.80
CA GLN A 395 -12.16 25.18 -30.60
C GLN A 395 -12.39 23.87 -29.87
N MET A 396 -12.43 23.91 -28.54
CA MET A 396 -12.49 22.71 -27.71
C MET A 396 -13.34 22.93 -26.46
N VAL A 397 -14.34 22.06 -26.27
CA VAL A 397 -15.10 21.95 -25.02
C VAL A 397 -15.02 20.49 -24.56
N LYS A 398 -14.51 20.26 -23.35
CA LYS A 398 -14.26 18.91 -22.83
C LYS A 398 -14.62 18.82 -21.35
N SER A 399 -15.02 17.63 -20.90
CA SER A 399 -15.06 17.34 -19.47
C SER A 399 -13.64 17.39 -18.93
N ALA A 400 -13.42 18.19 -17.89
CA ALA A 400 -12.12 18.35 -17.24
C ALA A 400 -11.70 17.02 -16.60
N ILE A 401 -12.52 16.56 -15.65
CA ILE A 401 -12.36 15.34 -14.86
C ILE A 401 -13.77 14.91 -14.41
N TYR A 402 -14.06 13.61 -14.48
CA TYR A 402 -15.17 13.01 -13.74
C TYR A 402 -14.68 12.56 -12.38
N GLY A 403 -15.37 12.97 -11.32
CA GLY A 403 -14.96 12.70 -9.95
C GLY A 403 -15.93 13.32 -8.93
N SER A 404 -15.61 13.15 -7.66
CA SER A 404 -16.38 13.73 -6.56
C SER A 404 -15.45 14.29 -5.48
N ASN A 405 -15.97 15.18 -4.61
CA ASN A 405 -15.20 15.63 -3.44
C ASN A 405 -14.81 14.46 -2.52
N ASP A 406 -15.62 13.41 -2.50
CA ASP A 406 -15.47 12.25 -1.61
C ASP A 406 -14.39 11.29 -2.10
N ALA A 407 -14.29 11.11 -3.42
CA ALA A 407 -13.47 10.09 -4.05
C ALA A 407 -12.25 10.65 -4.83
N GLY A 408 -12.25 11.96 -5.10
CA GLY A 408 -11.27 12.60 -5.96
C GLY A 408 -11.55 12.37 -7.45
N PRO A 409 -10.54 12.56 -8.31
CA PRO A 409 -10.57 12.23 -9.73
C PRO A 409 -10.77 10.73 -9.98
N LEU A 410 -11.75 10.38 -10.81
CA LEU A 410 -12.12 8.99 -11.10
C LEU A 410 -11.91 8.61 -12.56
N ALA A 411 -12.20 9.54 -13.48
CA ALA A 411 -12.11 9.32 -14.91
C ALA A 411 -11.86 10.63 -15.65
N TYR A 412 -11.46 10.56 -16.91
CA TYR A 412 -11.05 11.72 -17.70
C TYR A 412 -11.42 11.62 -19.17
N ALA A 413 -11.56 12.78 -19.81
CA ALA A 413 -11.73 12.88 -21.25
C ALA A 413 -10.36 12.89 -21.96
N CYS A 414 -10.33 12.50 -23.25
CA CYS A 414 -9.17 12.72 -24.10
C CYS A 414 -9.56 13.47 -25.37
N SER A 415 -8.59 13.75 -26.25
CA SER A 415 -8.85 14.39 -27.55
C SER A 415 -9.93 13.68 -28.37
N HIS A 416 -10.03 12.35 -28.28
CA HIS A 416 -10.98 11.52 -29.05
C HIS A 416 -12.28 11.16 -28.34
N THR A 417 -12.41 11.39 -27.02
CA THR A 417 -13.70 11.11 -26.35
C THR A 417 -14.75 12.14 -26.75
N GLN A 418 -16.02 11.72 -26.80
CA GLN A 418 -17.15 12.59 -27.12
C GLN A 418 -18.24 12.43 -26.06
N GLY A 419 -19.00 13.51 -25.82
CA GLY A 419 -20.10 13.50 -24.86
C GLY A 419 -19.66 13.11 -23.45
N SER A 420 -20.34 12.11 -22.89
CA SER A 420 -20.14 11.58 -21.54
C SER A 420 -19.25 10.33 -21.49
N ILE A 421 -18.40 10.13 -22.51
CA ILE A 421 -17.44 9.02 -22.54
C ILE A 421 -16.13 9.44 -21.86
N HIS A 422 -15.66 8.63 -20.91
CA HIS A 422 -14.44 8.87 -20.15
C HIS A 422 -13.56 7.63 -20.11
N HIS A 423 -12.24 7.84 -20.06
CA HIS A 423 -11.28 6.82 -19.68
C HIS A 423 -11.21 6.73 -18.16
N VAL A 424 -11.20 5.52 -17.62
CA VAL A 424 -10.94 5.30 -16.19
C VAL A 424 -9.53 5.76 -15.84
N LEU A 425 -9.36 6.43 -14.70
CA LEU A 425 -8.06 6.87 -14.21
C LEU A 425 -7.32 5.68 -13.55
N THR A 426 -6.90 4.71 -14.37
CA THR A 426 -6.35 3.42 -13.93
C THR A 426 -5.06 3.50 -13.11
N GLN A 427 -4.40 4.66 -13.07
CA GLN A 427 -3.25 4.89 -12.20
C GLN A 427 -3.66 4.98 -10.72
N THR A 428 -4.85 5.49 -10.41
CA THR A 428 -5.30 5.65 -9.02
C THR A 428 -6.58 4.89 -8.70
N GLN A 429 -7.33 4.43 -9.71
CA GLN A 429 -8.64 3.81 -9.52
C GLN A 429 -8.77 2.47 -10.24
N TYR A 430 -9.61 1.61 -9.68
CA TYR A 430 -10.29 0.51 -10.34
C TYR A 430 -11.76 0.87 -10.51
N LEU A 431 -12.38 0.42 -11.61
CA LEU A 431 -13.80 0.57 -11.86
C LEU A 431 -14.41 -0.82 -12.09
N GLU A 432 -15.49 -1.12 -11.38
CA GLU A 432 -16.43 -2.19 -11.68
C GLU A 432 -17.75 -1.55 -12.13
N ILE A 433 -18.43 -2.17 -13.10
CA ILE A 433 -19.82 -1.83 -13.44
C ILE A 433 -20.67 -3.04 -13.07
N LEU A 434 -21.54 -2.89 -12.08
CA LEU A 434 -22.39 -3.98 -11.56
C LEU A 434 -23.84 -3.81 -12.00
N LYS A 435 -24.58 -4.91 -12.11
CA LYS A 435 -26.01 -4.87 -12.47
C LYS A 435 -26.81 -4.00 -11.49
N LEU A 436 -27.96 -3.50 -11.95
CA LEU A 436 -28.81 -2.59 -11.17
C LEU A 436 -29.45 -3.23 -9.94
N HIS A 437 -29.71 -4.54 -10.00
CA HIS A 437 -30.47 -5.28 -8.98
C HIS A 437 -29.68 -6.45 -8.37
N SER A 438 -28.41 -6.59 -8.71
CA SER A 438 -27.50 -7.58 -8.13
C SER A 438 -26.07 -7.05 -8.09
N ASP A 439 -25.22 -7.68 -7.28
CA ASP A 439 -23.79 -7.35 -7.15
C ASP A 439 -22.91 -8.12 -8.15
N GLU A 440 -23.52 -8.59 -9.24
CA GLU A 440 -22.83 -9.24 -10.36
C GLU A 440 -22.33 -8.19 -11.35
N ALA A 441 -21.19 -8.45 -12.00
CA ALA A 441 -20.71 -7.61 -13.09
C ALA A 441 -21.69 -7.61 -14.27
N VAL A 442 -21.76 -6.48 -14.98
CA VAL A 442 -22.52 -6.37 -16.23
C VAL A 442 -21.82 -7.11 -17.38
N GLU A 443 -22.59 -7.59 -18.35
CA GLU A 443 -22.06 -8.20 -19.57
C GLU A 443 -22.06 -7.18 -20.72
N GLY A 444 -20.93 -7.05 -21.44
CA GLY A 444 -20.83 -6.15 -22.58
C GLY A 444 -21.10 -4.67 -22.25
N ASP A 445 -22.04 -4.05 -22.96
CA ASP A 445 -22.44 -2.65 -22.84
C ASP A 445 -23.71 -2.43 -21.99
N GLU A 446 -24.08 -3.42 -21.17
CA GLU A 446 -25.18 -3.32 -20.22
C GLU A 446 -25.01 -2.15 -19.24
N VAL A 447 -26.13 -1.52 -18.91
CA VAL A 447 -26.17 -0.40 -17.94
C VAL A 447 -26.09 -0.94 -16.52
N GLY A 448 -25.20 -0.36 -15.73
CA GLY A 448 -24.99 -0.75 -14.34
C GLY A 448 -24.56 0.39 -13.43
N ARG A 449 -24.43 0.05 -12.14
CA ARG A 449 -23.94 0.91 -11.06
C ARG A 449 -22.42 1.00 -11.14
N LEU A 450 -21.89 2.22 -11.06
CA LEU A 450 -20.45 2.46 -11.06
C LEU A 450 -19.88 2.27 -9.64
N ILE A 451 -18.96 1.32 -9.50
CA ILE A 451 -18.30 0.99 -8.24
C ILE A 451 -16.80 1.26 -8.38
N PHE A 452 -16.26 2.14 -7.55
CA PHE A 452 -14.85 2.53 -7.61
C PHE A 452 -14.05 1.96 -6.44
N SER A 453 -12.81 1.55 -6.70
CA SER A 453 -11.83 1.22 -5.65
C SER A 453 -10.53 1.99 -5.89
N SER A 454 -10.02 2.70 -4.89
CA SER A 454 -8.77 3.45 -4.99
C SER A 454 -7.57 2.54 -4.74
N LYS A 455 -6.55 2.66 -5.59
CA LYS A 455 -5.24 1.99 -5.44
C LYS A 455 -4.38 2.64 -4.36
N TYR A 456 -4.50 3.95 -4.25
CA TYR A 456 -3.63 4.80 -3.44
C TYR A 456 -4.53 5.75 -2.63
N ARG A 457 -5.00 5.24 -1.49
CA ARG A 457 -5.73 6.03 -0.50
C ARG A 457 -5.57 5.42 0.89
N LYS A 458 -4.62 5.94 1.67
CA LYS A 458 -4.27 5.41 3.00
C LYS A 458 -5.27 5.87 4.06
N GLY A 459 -5.67 7.14 4.05
CA GLY A 459 -6.41 7.72 5.17
C GLY A 459 -7.87 7.27 5.26
N GLN A 460 -8.72 7.80 4.38
CA GLN A 460 -10.11 7.33 4.26
C GLN A 460 -10.21 6.33 3.10
N GLN A 461 -10.26 5.04 3.38
CA GLN A 461 -10.21 4.00 2.35
C GLN A 461 -11.43 4.03 1.43
N LEU A 462 -11.19 3.91 0.13
CA LEU A 462 -12.24 3.87 -0.88
C LEU A 462 -12.18 2.51 -1.57
N ASN A 463 -12.79 1.50 -0.95
CA ASN A 463 -12.87 0.15 -1.50
C ASN A 463 -14.31 -0.14 -1.91
N ARG A 464 -14.51 -0.67 -3.12
CA ARG A 464 -15.82 -1.00 -3.71
C ARG A 464 -16.91 0.03 -3.39
N TYR A 465 -16.58 1.30 -3.60
CA TYR A 465 -17.43 2.43 -3.27
C TYR A 465 -18.47 2.67 -4.35
N GLU A 466 -19.74 2.56 -3.98
CA GLU A 466 -20.86 2.90 -4.86
C GLU A 466 -21.02 4.42 -4.95
N ILE A 467 -20.59 5.00 -6.08
CA ILE A 467 -20.59 6.45 -6.31
C ILE A 467 -22.02 7.03 -6.44
N GLY A 468 -23.00 6.17 -6.75
CA GLY A 468 -24.40 6.52 -6.99
C GLY A 468 -24.69 6.99 -8.42
N ASP A 469 -23.74 6.78 -9.34
CA ASP A 469 -23.89 7.06 -10.77
C ASP A 469 -24.02 5.75 -11.57
N LEU A 470 -24.61 5.86 -12.75
CA LEU A 470 -24.83 4.78 -13.70
C LEU A 470 -23.96 4.96 -14.94
N GLY A 471 -23.53 3.85 -15.50
CA GLY A 471 -22.82 3.85 -16.77
C GLY A 471 -22.75 2.47 -17.39
N ARG A 472 -22.08 2.40 -18.53
CA ARG A 472 -21.83 1.17 -19.28
C ARG A 472 -20.45 1.19 -19.90
N TRP A 473 -19.87 0.01 -20.14
CA TRP A 473 -18.60 -0.09 -20.83
C TRP A 473 -18.72 0.38 -22.28
N VAL A 474 -17.64 0.97 -22.80
CA VAL A 474 -17.50 1.33 -24.21
C VAL A 474 -16.44 0.42 -24.80
N GLU A 475 -16.87 -0.47 -25.68
CA GLU A 475 -16.00 -1.48 -26.29
C GLU A 475 -14.90 -0.87 -27.18
N GLY A 476 -13.81 -1.64 -27.31
CA GLY A 476 -12.71 -1.33 -28.20
C GLY A 476 -11.70 -0.31 -27.66
N ASP A 477 -10.60 -0.19 -28.40
CA ASP A 477 -9.53 0.76 -28.10
C ASP A 477 -9.90 2.19 -28.50
N CYS A 478 -9.38 3.17 -27.76
CA CYS A 478 -9.51 4.57 -28.13
C CYS A 478 -8.46 4.97 -29.17
N ALA A 479 -8.85 5.77 -30.15
CA ALA A 479 -7.93 6.33 -31.16
C ALA A 479 -6.82 7.23 -30.56
N CYS A 480 -6.95 7.63 -29.29
CA CYS A 480 -5.89 8.36 -28.58
C CYS A 480 -4.68 7.48 -28.21
N GLY A 481 -4.77 6.15 -28.40
CA GLY A 481 -3.70 5.19 -28.11
C GLY A 481 -3.61 4.73 -26.66
N ARG A 482 -4.37 5.33 -25.74
CA ARG A 482 -4.40 4.92 -24.32
C ARG A 482 -5.20 3.63 -24.15
N LYS A 483 -4.67 2.73 -23.33
CA LYS A 483 -5.26 1.42 -23.02
C LYS A 483 -6.22 1.41 -21.83
N ALA A 484 -6.34 2.53 -21.12
CA ALA A 484 -7.32 2.66 -20.04
C ALA A 484 -8.74 2.39 -20.57
N PRO A 485 -9.52 1.52 -19.90
CA PRO A 485 -10.88 1.19 -20.32
C PRO A 485 -11.75 2.45 -20.32
N ARG A 486 -12.80 2.40 -21.13
CA ARG A 486 -13.71 3.53 -21.31
C ARG A 486 -15.12 3.14 -20.87
N PHE A 487 -15.82 4.09 -20.28
CA PHE A 487 -17.24 3.95 -19.96
C PHE A 487 -17.99 5.21 -20.36
N GLU A 488 -19.29 5.07 -20.58
CA GLU A 488 -20.21 6.19 -20.79
C GLU A 488 -20.95 6.45 -19.48
N LEU A 489 -20.91 7.69 -19.00
CA LEU A 489 -21.67 8.15 -17.84
C LEU A 489 -23.11 8.51 -18.27
N LEU A 490 -24.11 7.89 -17.63
CA LEU A 490 -25.52 8.01 -17.98
C LEU A 490 -26.36 8.86 -17.00
N GLY A 491 -25.81 9.17 -15.82
CA GLY A 491 -26.47 10.01 -14.79
C GLY A 491 -26.46 9.36 -13.41
N ARG A 492 -27.18 9.94 -12.44
CA ARG A 492 -27.31 9.36 -11.10
C ARG A 492 -28.37 8.27 -11.03
N PHE A 493 -28.17 7.30 -10.14
CA PHE A 493 -29.18 6.29 -9.77
C PHE A 493 -30.50 6.95 -9.34
N GLY A 494 -30.43 8.09 -8.64
CA GLY A 494 -31.60 8.87 -8.19
C GLY A 494 -32.19 9.84 -9.23
N ASP A 495 -31.54 10.03 -10.38
CA ASP A 495 -32.17 10.68 -11.55
C ASP A 495 -33.13 9.71 -12.26
N ILE A 496 -33.15 8.45 -11.80
CA ILE A 496 -34.12 7.44 -12.18
C ILE A 496 -35.16 7.32 -11.06
N PHE A 497 -36.43 7.43 -11.42
CA PHE A 497 -37.55 7.34 -10.50
C PHE A 497 -38.54 6.27 -10.95
N LYS A 498 -39.16 5.59 -9.98
CA LYS A 498 -40.16 4.55 -10.25
C LYS A 498 -41.55 5.16 -10.18
N MET A 499 -42.36 5.05 -11.24
CA MET A 499 -43.77 5.46 -11.27
C MET A 499 -44.59 4.36 -11.95
N GLY A 500 -44.62 3.17 -11.35
CA GLY A 500 -44.88 1.92 -12.08
C GLY A 500 -43.57 1.34 -12.63
N PRO A 501 -43.21 1.55 -13.92
CA PRO A 501 -41.89 1.25 -14.45
C PRO A 501 -40.82 2.29 -14.03
N LEU A 502 -39.56 1.99 -14.37
CA LEU A 502 -38.41 2.88 -14.14
C LEU A 502 -38.34 3.96 -15.24
N PHE A 503 -38.23 5.22 -14.82
CA PHE A 503 -38.15 6.39 -15.68
C PHE A 503 -36.87 7.16 -15.40
N ASN A 504 -36.19 7.67 -16.44
CA ASN A 504 -34.98 8.46 -16.30
C ASN A 504 -35.27 9.93 -16.61
N TYR A 505 -34.95 10.84 -15.68
CA TYR A 505 -35.07 12.29 -15.85
C TYR A 505 -34.41 12.79 -17.15
N ASN A 506 -33.26 12.22 -17.53
CA ASN A 506 -32.52 12.62 -18.72
C ASN A 506 -33.28 12.27 -20.02
N GLU A 507 -34.18 11.29 -20.02
CA GLU A 507 -35.01 10.99 -21.19
C GLU A 507 -36.03 12.10 -21.45
N PHE A 508 -36.68 12.62 -20.41
CA PHE A 508 -37.59 13.76 -20.52
C PHE A 508 -36.86 14.99 -21.02
N LEU A 509 -35.68 15.28 -20.47
CA LEU A 509 -34.87 16.41 -20.90
C LEU A 509 -34.44 16.27 -22.36
N LYS A 510 -33.99 15.09 -22.77
CA LYS A 510 -33.58 14.81 -24.15
C LYS A 510 -34.74 14.98 -25.14
N ILE A 511 -35.95 14.51 -24.81
CA ILE A 511 -37.12 14.68 -25.68
C ILE A 511 -37.48 16.16 -25.82
N LEU A 512 -37.42 16.93 -24.72
CA LEU A 512 -37.62 18.37 -24.78
C LEU A 512 -36.58 19.07 -25.67
N GLN A 513 -35.33 18.64 -25.58
CA GLN A 513 -34.23 19.16 -26.41
C GLN A 513 -34.33 18.75 -27.88
N ASP A 514 -34.75 17.52 -28.17
CA ASP A 514 -34.79 16.97 -29.53
C ASP A 514 -36.05 17.37 -30.29
N SER A 515 -37.20 17.41 -29.61
CA SER A 515 -38.50 17.71 -30.24
C SER A 515 -38.85 19.19 -30.23
N PHE A 516 -38.38 19.94 -29.23
CA PHE A 516 -38.78 21.34 -29.00
C PHE A 516 -37.61 22.32 -28.93
N ASN A 517 -36.38 21.85 -29.20
CA ASN A 517 -35.16 22.65 -29.12
C ASN A 517 -35.02 23.41 -27.79
N TYR A 518 -35.54 22.82 -26.70
CA TYR A 518 -35.61 23.44 -25.39
C TYR A 518 -34.23 23.47 -24.72
N THR A 519 -33.79 24.64 -24.26
CA THR A 519 -32.46 24.81 -23.63
C THR A 519 -32.52 25.25 -22.17
N GLY A 520 -33.72 25.43 -21.60
CA GLY A 520 -33.93 25.89 -20.23
C GLY A 520 -33.80 24.77 -19.19
N ALA A 521 -34.02 25.12 -17.92
CA ALA A 521 -34.05 24.18 -16.80
C ALA A 521 -35.29 23.26 -16.85
N LEU A 522 -35.13 21.99 -16.48
CA LEU A 522 -36.23 21.05 -16.28
C LEU A 522 -36.23 20.60 -14.83
N GLN A 523 -37.40 20.47 -14.22
CA GLN A 523 -37.54 19.85 -12.91
C GLN A 523 -38.80 18.98 -12.90
N LEU A 524 -38.66 17.72 -12.52
CA LEU A 524 -39.79 16.79 -12.41
C LEU A 524 -40.33 16.82 -10.99
N VAL A 525 -41.65 16.95 -10.83
CA VAL A 525 -42.34 16.84 -9.55
C VAL A 525 -43.20 15.59 -9.57
N LEU A 526 -42.95 14.68 -8.65
CA LEU A 526 -43.67 13.41 -8.51
C LEU A 526 -44.66 13.55 -7.35
N ASP A 527 -45.95 13.37 -7.62
CA ASP A 527 -47.02 13.52 -6.64
C ASP A 527 -47.93 12.26 -6.61
N ASP A 528 -48.33 11.85 -5.40
CA ASP A 528 -49.40 10.87 -5.18
C ASP A 528 -50.72 11.59 -4.86
N GLN A 529 -51.76 11.35 -5.65
CA GLN A 529 -53.09 11.90 -5.38
C GLN A 529 -53.86 10.98 -4.41
N ILE A 530 -54.53 11.56 -3.40
CA ILE A 530 -55.27 10.83 -2.36
C ILE A 530 -56.42 9.98 -2.94
N SER A 531 -56.93 10.37 -4.11
CA SER A 531 -57.95 9.66 -4.88
C SER A 531 -57.70 9.97 -6.36
N GLY A 532 -56.72 9.29 -6.96
CA GLY A 532 -56.41 9.44 -8.38
C GLY A 532 -55.08 8.80 -8.78
N PRO A 533 -54.76 8.81 -10.09
CA PRO A 533 -53.49 8.33 -10.61
C PRO A 533 -52.27 9.11 -10.08
N GLN A 534 -51.11 8.44 -9.98
CA GLN A 534 -49.85 9.12 -9.71
C GLN A 534 -49.59 10.15 -10.83
N SER A 535 -48.96 11.28 -10.50
CA SER A 535 -48.70 12.33 -11.50
C SER A 535 -47.23 12.72 -11.58
N ILE A 536 -46.75 12.92 -12.81
CA ILE A 536 -45.45 13.48 -13.12
C ILE A 536 -45.70 14.87 -13.70
N THR A 537 -45.32 15.90 -12.96
CA THR A 537 -45.41 17.29 -13.43
C THR A 537 -44.03 17.74 -13.92
N LEU A 538 -43.94 18.11 -15.19
CA LEU A 538 -42.75 18.70 -15.79
C LEU A 538 -42.77 20.21 -15.55
N CYS A 539 -41.90 20.71 -14.67
CA CYS A 539 -41.68 22.13 -14.49
C CYS A 539 -40.65 22.62 -15.52
N ILE A 540 -41.09 23.51 -16.41
CA ILE A 540 -40.34 24.02 -17.57
C ILE A 540 -40.35 25.56 -17.48
N GLU A 541 -39.32 26.23 -17.99
CA GLU A 541 -39.26 27.70 -17.98
C GLU A 541 -40.42 28.32 -18.81
N ASN A 542 -41.00 29.42 -18.32
CA ASN A 542 -42.01 30.23 -19.02
C ASN A 542 -41.57 30.70 -20.42
N SER A 543 -40.27 30.69 -20.70
CA SER A 543 -39.69 31.02 -22.01
C SER A 543 -39.93 29.95 -23.09
N CYS A 544 -40.47 28.78 -22.74
CA CYS A 544 -40.78 27.73 -23.69
C CYS A 544 -41.99 28.12 -24.57
N PRO A 545 -41.84 28.22 -25.91
CA PRO A 545 -42.90 28.71 -26.81
C PRO A 545 -43.97 27.66 -27.14
N HIS A 546 -43.90 26.46 -26.54
CA HIS A 546 -44.75 25.32 -26.86
C HIS A 546 -45.85 25.11 -25.81
N SER A 547 -47.02 24.67 -26.25
CA SER A 547 -48.14 24.40 -25.37
C SER A 547 -47.96 23.09 -24.60
N GLU A 548 -48.61 22.98 -23.44
CA GLU A 548 -48.63 21.76 -22.62
C GLU A 548 -49.06 20.52 -23.43
N ALA A 549 -50.08 20.65 -24.28
CA ALA A 549 -50.60 19.55 -25.08
C ALA A 549 -49.59 19.00 -26.11
N GLU A 550 -48.79 19.87 -26.72
CA GLU A 550 -47.75 19.47 -27.68
C GLU A 550 -46.63 18.69 -26.97
N ILE A 551 -46.19 19.20 -25.82
CA ILE A 551 -45.13 18.58 -25.01
C ILE A 551 -45.55 17.19 -24.53
N ILE A 552 -46.75 17.07 -23.97
CA ILE A 552 -47.29 15.79 -23.51
C ILE A 552 -47.42 14.79 -24.67
N SER A 553 -47.89 15.25 -25.84
CA SER A 553 -48.04 14.39 -27.02
C SER A 553 -46.69 13.83 -27.52
N SER A 554 -45.64 14.65 -27.53
CA SER A 554 -44.30 14.19 -27.92
C SER A 554 -43.70 13.20 -26.92
N LEU A 555 -43.90 13.42 -25.62
CA LEU A 555 -43.46 12.49 -24.57
C LEU A 555 -44.16 11.13 -24.70
N LEU A 556 -45.47 11.12 -24.99
CA LEU A 556 -46.24 9.89 -25.22
C LEU A 556 -45.77 9.13 -26.47
N LEU A 557 -45.33 9.82 -27.52
CA LEU A 557 -44.81 9.18 -28.73
C LEU A 557 -43.38 8.67 -28.57
N SER A 558 -42.55 9.40 -27.82
CA SER A 558 -41.10 9.16 -27.72
C SER A 558 -40.72 8.24 -26.57
N ILE A 559 -41.59 8.05 -25.57
CA ILE A 559 -41.40 7.10 -24.47
C ILE A 559 -42.47 6.00 -24.58
N PRO A 560 -42.19 4.88 -25.28
CA PRO A 560 -43.16 3.81 -25.53
C PRO A 560 -43.82 3.27 -24.26
N ILE A 561 -43.06 3.23 -23.16
CA ILE A 561 -43.53 2.77 -21.85
C ILE A 561 -44.66 3.66 -21.29
N ILE A 562 -44.66 4.97 -21.55
CA ILE A 562 -45.71 5.89 -21.07
C ILE A 562 -47.00 5.67 -21.87
N LYS A 563 -46.87 5.47 -23.18
CA LYS A 563 -48.00 5.16 -24.06
C LYS A 563 -48.71 3.88 -23.64
N ASP A 564 -47.95 2.81 -23.40
CA ASP A 564 -48.46 1.51 -22.98
C ASP A 564 -49.15 1.56 -21.60
N LEU A 565 -48.72 2.44 -20.69
CA LEU A 565 -49.33 2.59 -19.36
C LEU A 565 -50.67 3.32 -19.42
N ASN A 566 -50.78 4.35 -20.26
CA ASN A 566 -52.05 5.06 -20.48
C ASN A 566 -53.09 4.17 -21.19
N GLU A 567 -52.66 3.22 -22.03
CA GLU A 567 -53.55 2.25 -22.69
C GLU A 567 -53.96 1.08 -21.78
N LYS A 568 -53.18 0.75 -20.74
CA LYS A 568 -53.40 -0.39 -19.82
C LYS A 568 -54.09 -0.03 -18.49
N GLU A 569 -54.81 1.08 -18.41
CA GLU A 569 -55.52 1.59 -17.21
C GLU A 569 -54.66 1.86 -15.96
N LEU A 570 -53.32 1.78 -16.05
CA LEU A 570 -52.38 2.30 -15.06
C LEU A 570 -52.20 3.80 -15.30
N LEU A 571 -53.28 4.55 -15.07
CA LEU A 571 -53.36 5.99 -15.27
C LEU A 571 -52.15 6.65 -14.57
N ILE A 572 -51.22 7.25 -15.33
CA ILE A 572 -50.19 8.16 -14.82
C ILE A 572 -50.46 9.50 -15.49
N ALA A 573 -50.79 10.51 -14.70
CA ALA A 573 -51.11 11.83 -15.23
C ALA A 573 -49.82 12.62 -15.52
N LEU A 574 -49.52 12.86 -16.78
CA LEU A 574 -48.51 13.82 -17.20
C LEU A 574 -49.09 15.23 -17.17
N LYS A 575 -48.38 16.17 -16.57
CA LYS A 575 -48.73 17.60 -16.52
C LYS A 575 -47.52 18.45 -16.85
N VAL A 576 -47.72 19.64 -17.41
CA VAL A 576 -46.66 20.61 -17.63
C VAL A 576 -46.98 21.88 -16.85
N ALA A 577 -46.02 22.33 -16.03
CA ALA A 577 -46.11 23.59 -15.31
C ALA A 577 -45.03 24.54 -15.82
N PHE A 578 -45.44 25.67 -16.39
CA PHE A 578 -44.52 26.73 -16.78
C PHE A 578 -44.22 27.60 -15.56
N ILE A 579 -42.94 27.71 -15.20
CA ILE A 579 -42.49 28.43 -14.00
C ILE A 579 -41.36 29.41 -14.35
N ASP A 580 -41.20 30.44 -13.52
CA ASP A 580 -40.10 31.39 -13.67
C ASP A 580 -38.78 30.77 -13.21
N LYS A 581 -37.66 31.26 -13.77
CA LYS A 581 -36.31 30.75 -13.51
C LYS A 581 -35.91 30.78 -12.01
N GLU A 582 -36.54 31.68 -11.25
CA GLU A 582 -36.31 31.86 -9.82
C GLU A 582 -37.04 30.80 -8.97
N ASP A 583 -38.14 30.24 -9.46
CA ASP A 583 -39.01 29.30 -8.74
C ASP A 583 -38.52 27.85 -8.79
N PHE A 584 -37.53 27.56 -9.62
CA PHE A 584 -36.88 26.26 -9.65
C PHE A 584 -36.19 25.98 -8.31
N LYS A 585 -36.48 24.82 -7.72
CA LYS A 585 -35.91 24.46 -6.42
C LYS A 585 -34.44 24.09 -6.61
N LYS A 586 -33.61 24.80 -5.88
CA LYS A 586 -32.16 24.58 -5.86
C LYS A 586 -31.76 24.04 -4.50
N VAL A 587 -30.71 23.23 -4.48
CA VAL A 587 -30.09 22.78 -3.23
C VAL A 587 -29.51 24.01 -2.55
N LYS A 588 -30.00 24.32 -1.33
CA LYS A 588 -29.62 25.53 -0.56
C LYS A 588 -28.11 25.71 -0.38
N THR A 589 -27.34 24.64 -0.45
CA THR A 589 -25.89 24.64 -0.18
C THR A 589 -25.01 24.71 -1.42
N THR A 590 -25.49 24.30 -2.59
CA THR A 590 -24.70 24.19 -3.83
C THR A 590 -25.28 25.03 -4.98
N ALA A 591 -26.45 25.64 -4.79
CA ALA A 591 -27.24 26.31 -5.82
C ALA A 591 -27.58 25.45 -7.05
N LYS A 592 -27.27 24.14 -7.02
CA LYS A 592 -27.62 23.20 -8.09
C LYS A 592 -29.12 22.98 -8.15
N LEU A 593 -29.64 22.92 -9.37
CA LEU A 593 -31.02 22.52 -9.64
C LEU A 593 -31.28 21.12 -9.06
N ILE A 594 -32.43 20.92 -8.41
CA ILE A 594 -32.88 19.60 -7.98
C ILE A 594 -33.68 19.01 -9.15
N PRO A 595 -33.18 17.99 -9.87
CA PRO A 595 -33.83 17.50 -11.09
C PRO A 595 -35.18 16.82 -10.82
N ILE A 596 -35.31 16.13 -9.69
CA ILE A 596 -36.54 15.44 -9.29
C ILE A 596 -36.92 15.85 -7.87
N ILE A 597 -38.16 16.31 -7.68
CA ILE A 597 -38.79 16.50 -6.38
C ILE A 597 -39.81 15.39 -6.18
N ASP A 598 -39.48 14.44 -5.32
CA ASP A 598 -40.43 13.42 -4.90
C ASP A 598 -41.26 13.91 -3.71
N ARG A 599 -42.59 14.00 -3.87
CA ARG A 599 -43.54 14.42 -2.82
C ARG A 599 -44.41 13.28 -2.34
N ARG A 600 -44.16 12.05 -2.79
CA ARG A 600 -44.98 10.89 -2.44
C ARG A 600 -44.81 10.46 -0.97
N ASP A 601 -43.66 10.77 -0.37
CA ASP A 601 -43.32 10.44 1.03
C ASP A 601 -43.71 11.51 2.07
N ASN A 602 -44.43 12.58 1.68
CA ASN A 602 -44.85 13.65 2.60
C ASN A 602 -46.22 13.39 3.26
N LYS A 603 -46.50 12.14 3.63
CA LYS A 603 -47.67 11.75 4.44
C LYS A 603 -47.25 11.12 5.77
#